data_AF-A0AAU9X1H6-F1
#
_entry.id   AF-A0AAU9X1H6-F1
#
_cell.length_a   1.000
_cell.length_b   1.000
_cell.length_c   1.000
_cell.angle_alpha   90.00
_cell.angle_beta   90.00
_cell.angle_gamma   90.00
#
_symmetry.space_group_name_H-M   'P 1'
#
loop_
_entity.id
_entity.type
_entity.pdbx_description
1 polymer ?
#
loop_
_entity_poly.entity_id
_entity_poly.type
_entity_poly.pdbx_seq_one_letter_code
_entity_poly.pdbx_strand_id
1 'polypeptide(L)'
;MKRESVPNFWPKDIGYNGGMQPPPTFPGDPLPDDASGFEMVGQRNDTNLIGLLYTVDLMDLIGFDKIEKRVKSLTERLRGGLDEVTRELHNVFLVLTIKFRDDVGTGGARRQGKSQEVEPELNEVLYDALYEHHHIGVSTKKGNQMRFSPHIYNMEKHIYRAVEAVRYELKKIRPR
;
A
#
# COMPACT_ATOMS: atom_id res chain seq x y z
N MET A 1 25.45 -7.00 9.29
CA MET A 1 24.83 -5.73 9.72
C MET A 1 25.71 -5.13 10.82
N LYS A 2 26.35 -3.97 10.58
CA LYS A 2 27.23 -3.33 11.58
C LYS A 2 26.39 -2.82 12.75
N ARG A 3 26.79 -3.18 13.98
CA ARG A 3 26.08 -2.96 15.25
C ARG A 3 26.41 -1.62 15.93
N GLU A 4 27.19 -0.75 15.30
CA GLU A 4 27.64 0.50 15.91
C GLU A 4 27.16 1.70 15.09
N SER A 5 26.26 2.48 15.68
CA SER A 5 25.84 3.79 15.19
C SER A 5 27.00 4.77 15.24
N VAL A 6 27.13 5.60 14.21
CA VAL A 6 28.17 6.65 14.12
C VAL A 6 28.05 7.59 15.34
N PRO A 7 29.11 7.76 16.15
CA PRO A 7 29.09 8.72 17.25
C PRO A 7 28.88 10.13 16.69
N ASN A 8 27.92 10.86 17.27
CA ASN A 8 27.52 12.23 16.88
C ASN A 8 26.67 12.37 15.61
N PHE A 9 26.06 11.29 15.11
CA PHE A 9 24.97 11.44 14.13
C PHE A 9 23.66 11.79 14.87
N TRP A 10 23.38 13.08 15.01
CA TRP A 10 22.05 13.54 15.40
C TRP A 10 21.12 13.42 14.18
N PRO A 11 20.00 12.68 14.25
CA PRO A 11 18.98 12.79 13.22
C PRO A 11 18.61 14.27 13.07
N LYS A 12 18.65 14.80 11.84
CA LYS A 12 18.13 16.15 11.55
C LYS A 12 16.62 16.25 11.74
N ASP A 13 15.95 15.12 12.00
CA ASP A 13 14.54 15.07 12.31
C ASP A 13 14.33 15.33 13.80
N ILE A 14 14.39 16.60 14.19
CA ILE A 14 13.79 17.04 15.45
C ILE A 14 12.28 16.88 15.28
N GLY A 15 11.75 15.74 15.70
CA GLY A 15 10.31 15.53 15.83
C GLY A 15 9.71 16.55 16.80
N TYR A 16 8.57 17.12 16.43
CA TYR A 16 7.82 18.04 17.28
C TYR A 16 7.36 17.33 18.56
N ASN A 17 7.93 17.71 19.71
CA ASN A 17 7.58 17.15 21.01
C ASN A 17 6.42 17.89 21.70
N GLY A 18 5.71 18.77 20.98
CA GLY A 18 4.62 19.58 21.54
C GLY A 18 5.06 20.76 22.40
N GLY A 19 6.37 20.93 22.67
CA GLY A 19 6.92 22.00 23.51
C GLY A 19 7.57 23.15 22.74
N MET A 20 7.75 23.02 21.42
CA MET A 20 8.23 24.12 20.58
C MET A 20 7.10 25.12 20.36
N GLN A 21 7.26 26.34 20.85
CA GLN A 21 6.42 27.43 20.39
C GLN A 21 6.89 27.82 18.98
N PRO A 22 5.99 27.81 17.98
CA PRO A 22 6.35 28.31 16.66
C PRO A 22 6.84 29.75 16.85
N PRO A 23 8.07 30.08 16.42
CA PRO A 23 8.54 31.44 16.54
C PRO A 23 7.61 32.31 15.69
N PRO A 24 7.02 33.39 16.22
CA PRO A 24 6.27 34.32 15.40
C PRO A 24 7.23 34.89 14.34
N THR A 25 6.73 35.20 13.14
CA THR A 25 7.55 35.71 12.04
C THR A 25 8.33 36.96 12.46
N PHE A 26 7.70 37.83 13.28
CA PHE A 26 8.34 38.87 14.07
C PHE A 26 7.88 38.83 15.54
N PRO A 27 8.68 39.36 16.50
CA PRO A 27 8.26 39.45 17.90
C PRO A 27 6.94 40.23 18.04
N GLY A 28 5.89 39.56 18.53
CA GLY A 28 4.57 40.15 18.75
C GLY A 28 3.53 39.84 17.67
N ASP A 29 3.90 39.17 16.57
CA ASP A 29 2.92 38.72 15.58
C ASP A 29 2.02 37.61 16.16
N PRO A 30 0.71 37.62 15.84
CA PRO A 30 -0.17 36.51 16.17
C PRO A 30 0.24 35.26 15.39
N LEU A 31 0.06 34.09 16.00
CA LEU A 31 0.18 32.83 15.27
C LEU A 31 -0.93 32.72 14.21
N PRO A 32 -0.66 32.10 13.05
CA PRO A 32 -1.69 31.85 12.05
C PRO A 32 -2.83 31.01 12.61
N ASP A 33 -4.05 31.30 12.20
CA ASP A 33 -5.27 30.54 12.51
C ASP A 33 -5.67 29.56 11.41
N ASP A 34 -4.83 29.40 10.39
CA ASP A 34 -5.00 28.50 9.25
C ASP A 34 -3.92 27.40 9.21
N ALA A 35 -3.86 26.66 8.09
CA ALA A 35 -2.90 25.57 7.92
C ALA A 35 -1.43 26.02 7.85
N SER A 36 -1.15 27.32 7.68
CA SER A 36 0.24 27.83 7.61
C SER A 36 0.99 27.67 8.94
N GLY A 37 0.28 27.49 10.06
CA GLY A 37 0.90 27.12 11.34
C GLY A 37 1.71 25.82 11.29
N PHE A 38 1.36 24.87 10.41
CA PHE A 38 2.14 23.64 10.19
C PHE A 38 3.43 23.87 9.40
N GLU A 39 3.57 25.02 8.74
CA GLU A 39 4.76 25.39 7.98
C GLU A 39 5.83 26.07 8.83
N MET A 40 5.48 26.51 10.05
CA MET A 40 6.34 27.28 10.95
C MET A 40 7.29 26.42 11.81
N VAL A 41 7.19 25.09 11.75
CA VAL A 41 7.93 24.18 12.65
C VAL A 41 9.14 23.56 11.94
N GLY A 42 10.34 24.00 12.33
CA GLY A 42 11.60 23.32 12.05
C GLY A 42 12.12 23.42 10.61
N GLN A 43 13.17 22.65 10.31
CA GLN A 43 13.70 22.54 8.95
C GLN A 43 12.73 21.70 8.12
N ARG A 44 12.20 22.28 7.04
CA ARG A 44 11.32 21.58 6.11
C ARG A 44 12.12 20.80 5.08
N ASN A 45 11.60 19.66 4.67
CA ASN A 45 12.08 18.95 3.49
C ASN A 45 11.38 19.51 2.24
N ASP A 46 11.77 20.74 1.86
CA ASP A 46 11.13 21.47 0.76
C ASP A 46 11.21 20.72 -0.58
N THR A 47 12.27 19.93 -0.80
CA THR A 47 12.41 19.08 -2.00
C THR A 47 11.26 18.08 -2.13
N ASN A 48 10.83 17.46 -1.03
CA ASN A 48 9.69 16.52 -1.05
C ASN A 48 8.37 17.23 -1.31
N LEU A 49 8.19 18.44 -0.77
CA LEU A 49 6.99 19.26 -1.01
C LEU A 49 6.91 19.67 -2.49
N ILE A 50 8.03 20.11 -3.07
CA ILE A 50 8.12 20.41 -4.50
C ILE A 50 7.81 19.16 -5.34
N GLY A 51 8.36 18.00 -4.97
CA GLY A 51 8.05 16.74 -5.64
C GLY A 51 6.56 16.37 -5.59
N LEU A 52 5.88 16.64 -4.48
CA LEU A 52 4.44 16.45 -4.35
C LEU A 52 3.67 17.36 -5.29
N LEU A 53 4.03 18.64 -5.39
CA LEU A 53 3.41 19.60 -6.32
C LEU A 53 3.51 19.12 -7.77
N TYR A 54 4.72 18.77 -8.22
CA TYR A 54 4.91 18.21 -9.57
C TYR A 54 4.14 16.91 -9.81
N THR A 55 3.99 16.08 -8.77
CA THR A 55 3.19 14.85 -8.87
C THR A 55 1.71 15.18 -9.07
N VAL A 56 1.19 16.17 -8.36
CA VAL A 56 -0.19 16.65 -8.53
C VAL A 56 -0.40 17.18 -9.94
N ASP A 57 0.50 18.01 -10.46
CA ASP A 57 0.42 18.53 -11.82
C ASP A 57 0.43 17.41 -12.88
N LEU A 58 1.30 16.42 -12.70
CA LEU A 58 1.36 15.25 -13.60
C LEU A 58 0.07 14.43 -13.54
N MET A 59 -0.49 14.22 -12.34
CA MET A 59 -1.75 13.50 -12.18
C MET A 59 -2.93 14.28 -12.77
N ASP A 60 -2.93 15.60 -12.64
CA ASP A 60 -3.97 16.48 -13.21
C ASP A 60 -3.93 16.49 -14.75
N LEU A 61 -2.73 16.51 -15.34
CA LEU A 61 -2.55 16.39 -16.80
C LEU A 61 -3.21 15.12 -17.36
N ILE A 62 -3.12 14.01 -16.63
CA ILE A 62 -3.81 12.76 -16.98
C ILE A 62 -5.32 12.90 -16.72
N GLY A 63 -5.65 13.49 -15.57
CA GLY A 63 -6.99 13.68 -15.03
C GLY A 63 -7.30 12.67 -13.93
N PHE A 64 -7.59 13.16 -12.72
CA PHE A 64 -7.87 12.33 -11.54
C PHE A 64 -8.99 11.32 -11.78
N ASP A 65 -10.09 11.71 -12.45
CA ASP A 65 -11.19 10.80 -12.79
C ASP A 65 -10.74 9.65 -13.70
N LYS A 66 -9.82 9.91 -14.64
CA LYS A 66 -9.29 8.87 -15.53
C LYS A 66 -8.36 7.93 -14.77
N ILE A 67 -7.54 8.47 -13.87
CA ILE A 67 -6.70 7.68 -12.96
C ILE A 67 -7.58 6.76 -12.13
N GLU A 68 -8.60 7.29 -11.46
CA GLU A 68 -9.50 6.51 -10.61
C GLU A 68 -10.21 5.41 -11.41
N LYS A 69 -10.83 5.75 -12.54
CA LYS A 69 -11.49 4.76 -13.43
C LYS A 69 -10.54 3.66 -13.86
N ARG A 70 -9.28 4.01 -14.20
CA ARG A 70 -8.28 3.03 -14.61
C ARG A 70 -7.87 2.11 -13.46
N VAL A 71 -7.57 2.66 -12.29
CA VAL A 71 -7.18 1.87 -11.11
C VAL A 71 -8.33 0.97 -10.67
N LYS A 72 -9.58 1.46 -10.71
CA LYS A 72 -10.78 0.67 -10.45
C LYS A 72 -10.92 -0.50 -11.42
N SER A 73 -10.82 -0.26 -12.73
CA SER A 73 -10.90 -1.31 -13.74
C SER A 73 -9.82 -2.39 -13.56
N LEU A 74 -8.57 -1.99 -13.27
CA LEU A 74 -7.49 -2.94 -13.00
C LEU A 74 -7.73 -3.76 -11.72
N THR A 75 -8.27 -3.11 -10.70
CA THR A 75 -8.61 -3.73 -9.41
C THR A 75 -9.74 -4.74 -9.55
N GLU A 76 -10.79 -4.42 -10.31
CA GLU A 76 -11.90 -5.33 -10.58
C GLU A 76 -11.45 -6.58 -11.35
N ARG A 77 -10.58 -6.41 -12.36
CA ARG A 77 -9.97 -7.54 -13.10
C ARG A 77 -9.14 -8.43 -12.19
N LEU A 78 -8.32 -7.83 -11.32
CA LEU A 78 -7.51 -8.57 -10.37
C LEU A 78 -8.38 -9.36 -9.40
N ARG A 79 -9.41 -8.71 -8.83
CA ARG A 79 -10.36 -9.35 -7.92
C ARG A 79 -11.06 -10.52 -8.60
N GLY A 80 -11.58 -10.32 -9.81
CA GLY A 80 -12.23 -11.38 -10.58
C GLY A 80 -11.32 -12.59 -10.81
N GLY A 81 -10.09 -12.36 -11.26
CA GLY A 81 -9.12 -13.43 -11.49
C GLY A 81 -8.72 -14.17 -10.21
N LEU A 82 -8.51 -13.47 -9.10
CA LEU A 82 -8.17 -14.10 -7.83
C LEU A 82 -9.36 -14.83 -7.20
N ASP A 83 -10.59 -14.33 -7.36
CA ASP A 83 -11.81 -15.03 -6.94
C ASP A 83 -12.02 -16.34 -7.73
N GLU A 84 -11.65 -16.37 -9.01
CA GLU A 84 -11.62 -17.60 -9.81
C GLU A 84 -10.60 -18.61 -9.27
N VAL A 85 -9.37 -18.17 -8.98
CA VAL A 85 -8.33 -19.03 -8.39
C VAL A 85 -8.79 -19.59 -7.04
N THR A 86 -9.38 -18.74 -6.19
CA THR A 86 -9.88 -19.16 -4.88
C THR A 86 -10.99 -20.20 -4.98
N ARG A 87 -11.89 -20.06 -5.97
CA ARG A 87 -12.94 -21.05 -6.25
C ARG A 87 -12.38 -22.36 -6.82
N GLU A 88 -11.39 -22.29 -7.71
CA GLU A 88 -10.74 -23.45 -8.34
C GLU A 88 -9.99 -24.34 -7.33
N LEU A 89 -9.32 -23.71 -6.35
CA LEU A 89 -8.43 -24.37 -5.41
C LEU A 89 -9.02 -24.59 -4.01
N HIS A 90 -10.28 -24.19 -3.79
CA HIS A 90 -10.98 -24.33 -2.49
C HIS A 90 -10.18 -23.83 -1.28
N ASN A 91 -9.37 -22.78 -1.45
CA ASN A 91 -8.47 -22.26 -0.43
C ASN A 91 -9.08 -21.07 0.33
N VAL A 92 -8.63 -20.84 1.56
CA VAL A 92 -9.05 -19.71 2.40
C VAL A 92 -8.00 -18.60 2.32
N PHE A 93 -7.90 -17.96 1.16
CA PHE A 93 -7.00 -16.84 0.92
C PHE A 93 -7.81 -15.56 0.65
N LEU A 94 -7.65 -14.55 1.51
CA LEU A 94 -8.37 -13.29 1.36
C LEU A 94 -7.48 -12.25 0.68
N VAL A 95 -7.89 -11.83 -0.51
CA VAL A 95 -7.22 -10.74 -1.20
C VAL A 95 -7.87 -9.41 -0.84
N LEU A 96 -7.03 -8.46 -0.45
CA LEU A 96 -7.43 -7.08 -0.24
C LEU A 96 -6.96 -6.24 -1.42
N THR A 97 -7.89 -5.49 -2.01
CA THR A 97 -7.61 -4.45 -2.99
C THR A 97 -8.04 -3.09 -2.45
N ILE A 98 -7.73 -2.02 -3.20
CA ILE A 98 -8.21 -0.67 -2.89
C ILE A 98 -9.75 -0.68 -2.91
N LYS A 99 -10.37 0.02 -1.95
CA LYS A 99 -11.81 0.28 -1.89
C LYS A 99 -12.09 1.67 -2.45
N PHE A 100 -13.05 1.80 -3.35
CA PHE A 100 -13.50 3.07 -3.89
C PHE A 100 -14.75 3.56 -3.13
N ARG A 101 -15.02 4.87 -3.17
CA ARG A 101 -16.09 5.51 -2.38
C ARG A 101 -17.48 4.95 -2.68
N ASP A 102 -17.69 4.52 -3.93
CA ASP A 102 -18.94 3.93 -4.41
C ASP A 102 -19.07 2.42 -4.12
N ASP A 103 -18.07 1.80 -3.47
CA ASP A 103 -18.11 0.38 -3.07
C ASP A 103 -19.01 0.19 -1.83
N VAL A 104 -20.27 0.62 -1.92
CA VAL A 104 -21.30 0.33 -0.93
C VAL A 104 -21.74 -1.12 -1.16
N GLY A 105 -21.15 -2.06 -0.41
CA GLY A 105 -21.69 -3.42 -0.29
C GLY A 105 -20.85 -4.57 -0.86
N THR A 106 -19.72 -4.34 -1.52
CA THR A 106 -18.78 -5.45 -1.88
C THR A 106 -17.82 -5.83 -0.76
N GLY A 107 -18.05 -5.30 0.45
CA GLY A 107 -17.37 -5.65 1.69
C GLY A 107 -17.81 -6.98 2.28
N GLY A 108 -17.94 -8.02 1.46
CA GLY A 108 -18.09 -9.38 1.94
C GLY A 108 -16.73 -10.05 2.01
N ALA A 109 -15.88 -9.66 2.95
CA ALA A 109 -14.84 -10.58 3.40
C ALA A 109 -15.58 -11.81 3.93
N ARG A 110 -15.68 -12.88 3.12
CA ARG A 110 -16.19 -14.17 3.58
C ARG A 110 -15.22 -14.65 4.65
N ARG A 111 -15.55 -14.34 5.91
CA ARG A 111 -15.00 -15.02 7.08
C ARG A 111 -15.56 -16.44 7.03
N GLN A 112 -14.86 -17.34 6.35
CA GLN A 112 -15.06 -18.77 6.55
C GLN A 112 -13.92 -19.31 7.39
N GLY A 113 -14.31 -19.85 8.55
CA GLY A 113 -13.66 -20.93 9.29
C GLY A 113 -12.22 -20.70 9.75
N LYS A 114 -12.05 -20.58 11.07
CA LYS A 114 -10.77 -20.89 11.72
C LYS A 114 -10.40 -22.34 11.38
N SER A 115 -9.40 -22.55 10.52
CA SER A 115 -8.65 -23.80 10.53
C SER A 115 -7.57 -23.66 11.60
N GLN A 116 -7.60 -24.58 12.56
CA GLN A 116 -6.58 -24.75 13.58
C GLN A 116 -5.24 -25.20 12.95
N GLU A 117 -4.19 -24.94 13.72
CA GLU A 117 -2.82 -25.50 13.66
C GLU A 117 -1.79 -24.87 12.71
N VAL A 118 -0.83 -24.20 13.37
CA VAL A 118 0.63 -24.08 13.16
C VAL A 118 1.21 -24.53 11.81
N GLU A 119 0.73 -23.98 10.70
CA GLU A 119 1.52 -23.80 9.48
C GLU A 119 2.08 -22.36 9.45
N PRO A 120 3.22 -22.08 8.80
CA PRO A 120 3.56 -20.70 8.46
C PRO A 120 2.35 -20.08 7.76
N GLU A 121 1.99 -18.84 8.12
CA GLU A 121 0.83 -18.20 7.52
C GLU A 121 1.01 -18.26 5.98
N LEU A 122 0.04 -18.83 5.26
CA LEU A 122 0.13 -19.11 3.81
C LEU A 122 0.47 -17.84 3.01
N ASN A 123 0.14 -16.67 3.55
CA ASN A 123 0.49 -15.36 3.02
C ASN A 123 2.01 -15.11 2.97
N GLU A 124 2.82 -15.59 3.92
CA GLU A 124 4.26 -15.38 3.99
C GLU A 124 4.96 -16.24 2.95
N VAL A 125 4.61 -17.54 2.90
CA VAL A 125 5.13 -18.46 1.89
C VAL A 125 4.79 -17.98 0.48
N LEU A 126 3.55 -17.53 0.27
CA LEU A 126 3.13 -17.00 -1.03
C LEU A 126 3.79 -15.64 -1.33
N TYR A 127 3.99 -14.78 -0.33
CA TYR A 127 4.69 -13.51 -0.47
C TYR A 127 6.13 -13.73 -0.96
N ASP A 128 6.88 -14.61 -0.31
CA ASP A 128 8.26 -14.90 -0.69
C ASP A 128 8.33 -15.52 -2.08
N ALA A 129 7.46 -16.49 -2.39
CA ALA A 129 7.42 -17.11 -3.71
C ALA A 129 7.09 -16.12 -4.83
N LEU A 130 6.12 -15.22 -4.62
CA LEU A 130 5.76 -14.18 -5.58
C LEU A 130 6.91 -13.18 -5.79
N TYR A 131 7.64 -12.84 -4.74
CA TYR A 131 8.75 -11.90 -4.83
C TYR A 131 9.97 -12.53 -5.50
N GLU A 132 10.40 -13.70 -5.04
CA GLU A 132 11.64 -14.36 -5.49
C GLU A 132 11.50 -14.99 -6.87
N HIS A 133 10.41 -15.73 -7.13
CA HIS A 133 10.26 -16.48 -8.38
C HIS A 133 9.55 -15.69 -9.47
N HIS A 134 8.65 -14.79 -9.08
CA HIS A 134 7.81 -14.05 -10.02
C HIS A 134 8.13 -12.57 -10.07
N HIS A 135 8.96 -12.01 -9.17
CA HIS A 135 9.27 -10.57 -9.09
C HIS A 135 8.00 -9.70 -9.00
N ILE A 136 7.06 -10.13 -8.15
CA ILE A 136 5.78 -9.45 -7.92
C ILE A 136 5.76 -8.93 -6.48
N GLY A 137 5.81 -7.61 -6.34
CA GLY A 137 5.71 -6.93 -5.05
C GLY A 137 4.26 -6.85 -4.56
N VAL A 138 4.04 -7.32 -3.33
CA VAL A 138 2.76 -7.36 -2.62
C VAL A 138 2.99 -7.04 -1.14
N SER A 139 1.95 -6.95 -0.32
CA SER A 139 2.13 -6.88 1.13
C SER A 139 1.25 -7.88 1.84
N THR A 140 1.73 -8.50 2.91
CA THR A 140 0.94 -9.40 3.77
C THR A 140 0.15 -8.60 4.81
N LYS A 141 -0.91 -9.20 5.34
CA LYS A 141 -1.57 -8.80 6.58
C LYS A 141 -1.76 -10.03 7.46
N LYS A 142 -2.05 -9.84 8.75
CA LYS A 142 -2.30 -10.93 9.71
C LYS A 142 -3.31 -11.96 9.17
N GLY A 143 -3.01 -13.24 9.36
CA GLY A 143 -3.76 -14.37 8.79
C GLY A 143 -3.49 -14.53 7.30
N ASN A 144 -4.17 -15.46 6.63
CA ASN A 144 -3.96 -15.75 5.19
C ASN A 144 -4.53 -14.64 4.27
N GLN A 145 -4.04 -13.42 4.41
CA GLN A 145 -4.46 -12.22 3.70
C GLN A 145 -3.28 -11.52 3.02
N MET A 146 -3.49 -11.08 1.79
CA MET A 146 -2.51 -10.28 1.05
C MET A 146 -3.17 -9.09 0.37
N ARG A 147 -2.43 -7.98 0.29
CA ARG A 147 -2.87 -6.77 -0.39
C ARG A 147 -2.15 -6.64 -1.72
N PHE A 148 -2.95 -6.51 -2.77
CA PHE A 148 -2.50 -6.07 -4.07
C PHE A 148 -3.01 -4.65 -4.31
N SER A 149 -2.16 -3.80 -4.87
CA SER A 149 -2.51 -2.40 -5.13
C SER A 149 -2.11 -2.04 -6.55
N PRO A 150 -2.89 -2.49 -7.56
CA PRO A 150 -2.76 -1.95 -8.91
C PRO A 150 -2.81 -0.43 -8.89
N HIS A 151 -2.06 0.20 -9.77
CA HIS A 151 -1.95 1.64 -9.91
C HIS A 151 -1.99 2.01 -11.41
N ILE A 152 -2.04 3.31 -11.73
CA ILE A 152 -2.19 3.77 -13.12
C ILE A 152 -1.08 3.27 -14.05
N TYR A 153 0.13 3.06 -13.56
CA TYR A 153 1.26 2.58 -14.35
C TYR A 153 1.20 1.07 -14.64
N ASN A 154 0.27 0.32 -14.02
CA ASN A 154 0.12 -1.10 -14.31
C ASN A 154 -0.68 -1.33 -15.60
N MET A 155 -0.27 -2.36 -16.35
CA MET A 155 -0.96 -2.84 -17.54
C MET A 155 -1.82 -4.06 -17.19
N GLU A 156 -2.80 -4.37 -18.04
CA GLU A 156 -3.65 -5.55 -17.87
C GLU A 156 -2.82 -6.84 -17.85
N LYS A 157 -1.78 -6.93 -18.68
CA LYS A 157 -0.82 -8.04 -18.66
C LYS A 157 -0.14 -8.24 -17.29
N HIS A 158 0.08 -7.17 -16.52
CA HIS A 158 0.64 -7.29 -15.17
C HIS A 158 -0.39 -7.90 -14.20
N ILE A 159 -1.67 -7.58 -14.38
CA ILE A 159 -2.76 -8.17 -13.61
C ILE A 159 -2.88 -9.66 -13.91
N TYR A 160 -2.92 -10.03 -15.19
CA TYR A 160 -2.98 -11.44 -15.60
C TYR A 160 -1.77 -12.23 -15.06
N ARG A 161 -0.55 -11.69 -15.20
CA ARG A 161 0.66 -12.31 -14.64
C ARG A 161 0.56 -12.52 -13.13
N ALA A 162 0.02 -11.56 -12.38
CA ALA A 162 -0.16 -11.71 -10.94
C ALA A 162 -1.16 -12.81 -10.57
N VAL A 163 -2.29 -12.89 -11.26
CA VAL A 163 -3.28 -13.96 -11.07
C VAL A 163 -2.68 -15.34 -11.36
N GLU A 164 -1.98 -15.48 -12.49
CA GLU A 164 -1.36 -16.75 -12.86
C GLU A 164 -0.25 -17.17 -11.90
N ALA A 165 0.59 -16.23 -11.44
CA ALA A 165 1.63 -16.51 -10.46
C ALA A 165 1.03 -17.02 -9.14
N VAL A 166 -0.04 -16.38 -8.64
CA VAL A 166 -0.77 -16.84 -7.45
C VAL A 166 -1.33 -18.24 -7.68
N ARG A 167 -2.00 -18.48 -8.81
CA ARG A 167 -2.54 -19.82 -9.16
C ARG A 167 -1.45 -20.88 -9.15
N TYR A 168 -0.32 -20.59 -9.78
CA TYR A 168 0.80 -21.50 -9.92
C TYR A 168 1.44 -21.86 -8.58
N GLU A 169 1.74 -20.88 -7.73
CA GLU A 169 2.35 -21.12 -6.43
C GLU A 169 1.37 -21.81 -5.45
N LEU A 170 0.09 -21.44 -5.46
CA LEU A 170 -0.90 -22.14 -4.64
C LEU A 170 -1.08 -23.61 -5.04
N LYS A 171 -1.02 -23.94 -6.34
CA LYS A 171 -1.05 -25.33 -6.82
C LYS A 171 0.16 -26.14 -6.36
N LYS A 172 1.34 -25.52 -6.22
CA LYS A 172 2.53 -26.19 -5.69
C LYS A 172 2.46 -26.43 -4.19
N ILE A 173 1.93 -25.47 -3.44
CA ILE A 173 1.82 -25.55 -1.98
C ILE A 173 0.76 -26.57 -1.58
N ARG A 174 -0.32 -26.69 -2.36
CA ARG A 174 -1.41 -27.66 -2.15
C ARG A 174 -1.67 -28.48 -3.42
N PRO A 175 -0.79 -29.43 -3.77
CA PRO A 175 -1.07 -30.36 -4.85
C PRO A 175 -2.28 -31.21 -4.44
N ARG A 176 -3.24 -31.36 -5.36
CA ARG A 176 -4.39 -32.26 -5.17
C ARG A 176 -3.94 -33.71 -5.06
#